data_AF-A0A9W8VA24-F1
#
_entry.id   AF-A0A9W8VA24-F1
#
_cell.length_a   1.000
_cell.length_b   1.000
_cell.length_c   1.000
_cell.angle_alpha   90.00
_cell.angle_beta   90.00
_cell.angle_gamma   90.00
#
_symmetry.space_group_name_H-M   'P 1'
#
loop_
_entity.id
_entity.type
_entity.pdbx_description
1 polymer ?
#
loop_
_entity_poly.entity_id
_entity_poly.type
_entity_poly.pdbx_seq_one_letter_code
_entity_poly.pdbx_strand_id
1 'polypeptide(L)'
;MKFQTLLLSQVLLYSIQASSLPNDFRRSPTSKEKSTLEWSKCNLDFKNELLNERQKSFDCATLEVPLDYTNAGNGETINLDLIRVKATKEPSMGSVLFNPGGPGVSGVESLLSLGEIMLPILGGQYDIVAFDTR
;
A
#
# COMPACT_ATOMS: atom_id res chain seq x y z
N MET A 1 -25.94 -42.89 -48.21
CA MET A 1 -25.97 -42.17 -49.50
C MET A 1 -24.94 -41.05 -49.45
N LYS A 2 -23.95 -41.10 -50.34
CA LYS A 2 -22.94 -40.07 -50.59
C LYS A 2 -23.57 -38.88 -51.33
N PHE A 3 -23.12 -37.66 -51.08
CA PHE A 3 -23.03 -36.63 -52.11
C PHE A 3 -21.71 -35.86 -51.97
N GLN A 4 -20.89 -36.03 -53.01
CA GLN A 4 -19.64 -35.34 -53.36
C GLN A 4 -19.89 -33.84 -53.62
N THR A 5 -19.13 -32.92 -53.01
CA THR A 5 -17.94 -32.18 -53.53
C THR A 5 -18.13 -31.27 -54.76
N LEU A 6 -17.33 -30.18 -54.76
CA LEU A 6 -16.89 -29.28 -55.86
C LEU A 6 -17.68 -27.93 -55.97
N LEU A 7 -17.11 -26.72 -56.08
CA LEU A 7 -15.76 -26.21 -56.41
C LEU A 7 -15.66 -24.68 -56.12
N LEU A 8 -14.41 -24.20 -55.91
CA LEU A 8 -13.80 -22.89 -56.34
C LEU A 8 -14.41 -21.56 -55.83
N SER A 9 -13.71 -20.47 -55.55
CA SER A 9 -12.39 -19.95 -55.90
C SER A 9 -12.01 -18.82 -54.90
N GLN A 10 -10.73 -18.47 -54.90
CA GLN A 10 -9.93 -17.64 -54.00
C GLN A 10 -10.32 -16.15 -53.92
N VAL A 11 -9.57 -15.42 -53.05
CA VAL A 11 -9.28 -13.95 -53.00
C VAL A 11 -9.62 -13.44 -51.58
N LEU A 12 -8.75 -12.88 -50.72
CA LEU A 12 -7.38 -12.39 -50.80
C LEU A 12 -6.77 -12.41 -49.38
N LEU A 13 -5.47 -12.70 -49.31
CA LEU A 13 -4.60 -12.46 -48.16
C LEU A 13 -4.55 -10.96 -47.86
N TYR A 14 -4.95 -10.55 -46.66
CA TYR A 14 -4.38 -9.37 -46.02
C TYR A 14 -3.52 -9.85 -44.85
N SER A 15 -2.22 -9.93 -45.11
CA SER A 15 -1.17 -10.09 -44.12
C SER A 15 -1.20 -8.89 -43.16
N ILE A 16 -1.67 -9.10 -41.93
CA ILE A 16 -1.33 -8.20 -40.83
C ILE A 16 0.13 -8.47 -40.51
N GLN A 17 1.03 -7.62 -41.01
CA GLN A 17 2.37 -7.53 -40.48
C GLN A 17 2.26 -6.98 -39.05
N ALA A 18 2.15 -7.89 -38.07
CA ALA A 18 2.50 -7.56 -36.70
C ALA A 18 4.03 -7.51 -36.66
N SER A 19 4.60 -6.32 -36.83
CA SER A 19 6.01 -6.06 -36.52
C SER A 19 6.24 -6.51 -35.08
N SER A 20 7.10 -7.51 -34.92
CA SER A 20 7.51 -8.03 -33.61
C SER A 20 8.06 -6.89 -32.77
N LEU A 21 7.33 -6.51 -31.72
CA LEU A 21 7.89 -5.73 -30.63
C LEU A 21 9.06 -6.53 -30.04
N PRO A 22 10.21 -5.90 -29.73
CA PRO A 22 11.35 -6.59 -29.15
C PRO A 22 10.93 -7.33 -27.88
N ASN A 23 11.32 -8.61 -27.84
CA ASN A 23 10.89 -9.62 -26.89
C ASN A 23 11.54 -9.48 -25.50
N ASP A 24 11.80 -8.25 -25.04
CA ASP A 24 12.62 -7.97 -23.85
C ASP A 24 11.83 -7.51 -22.61
N PHE A 25 10.51 -7.55 -22.65
CA PHE A 25 9.71 -7.50 -21.43
C PHE A 25 9.20 -8.89 -21.04
N ARG A 26 10.12 -9.87 -20.97
CA ARG A 26 9.92 -11.00 -20.07
C ARG A 26 10.02 -10.43 -18.65
N ARG A 27 8.92 -9.82 -18.19
CA ARG A 27 8.64 -9.57 -16.78
C ARG A 27 8.88 -10.89 -16.07
N SER A 28 9.96 -10.96 -15.30
CA SER A 28 10.09 -12.01 -14.31
C SER A 28 8.85 -11.91 -13.41
N PRO A 29 8.02 -12.95 -13.29
CA PRO A 29 6.95 -12.94 -12.31
C PRO A 29 7.61 -13.27 -10.97
N THR A 30 8.31 -12.31 -10.37
CA THR A 30 8.34 -12.30 -8.91
C THR A 30 6.90 -11.98 -8.52
N SER A 31 6.20 -13.01 -8.06
CA SER A 31 4.95 -12.84 -7.32
C SER A 31 5.23 -11.74 -6.32
N LYS A 32 4.64 -10.55 -6.53
CA LYS A 32 4.59 -9.52 -5.52
C LYS A 32 3.74 -10.15 -4.42
N GLU A 33 4.40 -10.83 -3.47
CA GLU A 33 3.71 -11.33 -2.30
C GLU A 33 2.92 -10.16 -1.75
N LYS A 34 1.65 -10.41 -1.49
CA LYS A 34 0.75 -9.41 -0.96
C LYS A 34 1.25 -9.11 0.44
N SER A 35 2.19 -8.16 0.56
CA SER A 35 2.79 -7.81 1.83
C SER A 35 1.68 -7.29 2.72
N THR A 36 1.45 -8.01 3.81
CA THR A 36 0.51 -7.62 4.83
C THR A 36 1.32 -6.90 5.91
N LEU A 37 0.77 -5.81 6.44
CA LEU A 37 1.41 -5.08 7.54
C LEU A 37 1.27 -5.90 8.82
N GLU A 38 2.39 -6.21 9.46
CA GLU A 38 2.45 -6.89 10.75
C GLU A 38 2.30 -5.85 11.87
N TRP A 39 1.07 -5.69 12.37
CA TRP A 39 0.77 -4.78 13.48
C TRP A 39 1.14 -5.42 14.82
N SER A 40 1.84 -4.66 15.66
CA SER A 40 2.26 -5.07 17.00
C SER A 40 2.14 -3.91 17.98
N LYS A 41 2.48 -4.14 19.26
CA LYS A 41 2.56 -3.04 20.22
C LYS A 41 3.71 -2.09 19.87
N CYS A 42 3.44 -0.80 19.98
CA CYS A 42 4.45 0.21 19.72
C CYS A 42 5.63 0.11 20.70
N ASN A 43 6.84 0.29 20.16
CA ASN A 43 8.11 0.35 20.88
C ASN A 43 8.99 1.45 20.28
N LEU A 44 8.41 2.63 20.10
CA LEU A 44 9.09 3.83 19.57
C LEU A 44 9.69 4.62 20.74
N ASP A 45 10.86 5.23 20.54
CA ASP A 45 11.51 6.07 21.54
C ASP A 45 11.39 7.56 21.19
N PHE A 46 10.47 8.26 21.85
CA PHE A 46 10.22 9.68 21.62
C PHE A 46 11.08 10.61 22.47
N LYS A 47 11.99 10.09 23.32
CA LYS A 47 12.71 10.87 24.35
C LYS A 47 11.78 11.76 25.20
N ASN A 48 10.53 11.34 25.33
CA ASN A 48 9.45 12.03 26.02
C ASN A 48 8.60 10.98 26.75
N GLU A 49 8.62 11.00 28.08
CA GLU A 49 7.95 9.97 28.89
C GLU A 49 6.44 9.93 28.64
N LEU A 50 5.79 11.09 28.43
CA LEU A 50 4.34 11.14 28.18
C LEU A 50 3.96 10.51 26.83
N LEU A 51 4.78 10.70 25.79
CA LEU A 51 4.57 10.04 24.50
C LEU A 51 4.87 8.54 24.59
N ASN A 52 5.92 8.16 25.33
CA ASN A 52 6.27 6.77 25.56
C ASN A 52 5.20 6.00 26.35
N GLU A 53 4.46 6.67 27.23
CA GLU A 53 3.30 6.07 27.90
C GLU A 53 2.08 6.01 26.98
N ARG A 54 1.80 7.08 26.21
CA ARG A 54 0.64 7.13 25.31
C ARG A 54 0.65 6.06 24.24
N GLN A 55 1.81 5.72 23.66
CA GLN A 55 1.89 4.74 22.58
C GLN A 55 1.39 3.34 22.96
N LYS A 56 1.24 3.02 24.25
CA LYS A 56 0.73 1.72 24.73
C LYS A 56 -0.70 1.42 24.27
N SER A 57 -1.49 2.47 24.03
CA SER A 57 -2.86 2.39 23.49
C SER A 57 -2.92 2.23 21.98
N PHE A 58 -1.78 2.23 21.29
CA PHE A 58 -1.67 2.22 19.84
C PHE A 58 -1.01 0.91 19.38
N ASP A 59 -1.22 0.59 18.11
CA ASP A 59 -0.47 -0.45 17.41
C ASP A 59 0.50 0.21 16.43
N CYS A 60 1.66 -0.40 16.21
CA CYS A 60 2.66 0.05 15.26
C CYS A 60 3.00 -1.06 14.27
N ALA A 61 3.42 -0.66 13.07
CA ALA A 61 3.91 -1.55 12.01
C ALA A 61 5.02 -0.85 11.23
N THR A 62 5.80 -1.61 10.48
CA THR A 62 6.82 -1.06 9.58
C THR A 62 6.44 -1.36 8.14
N LEU A 63 6.54 -0.36 7.27
CA LEU A 63 6.35 -0.50 5.83
C LEU A 63 7.66 -0.21 5.11
N GLU A 64 8.20 -1.23 4.45
CA GLU A 64 9.34 -1.07 3.56
C GLU A 64 8.89 -0.48 2.22
N VAL A 65 9.53 0.62 1.81
CA VAL A 65 9.25 1.32 0.55
C VAL A 65 10.56 1.59 -0.20
N PRO A 66 10.55 1.65 -1.55
CA PRO A 66 11.74 2.04 -2.29
C PRO A 66 12.09 3.50 -2.01
N LEU A 67 13.40 3.76 -1.83
CA LEU A 67 13.93 5.12 -1.76
C LEU A 67 13.70 5.85 -3.09
N ASP A 68 14.04 5.18 -4.20
CA ASP A 68 13.80 5.65 -5.57
C ASP A 68 12.81 4.75 -6.30
N TYR A 69 11.64 5.32 -6.60
CA TYR A 69 10.57 4.62 -7.31
C TYR A 69 10.88 4.37 -8.79
N THR A 70 11.88 5.05 -9.37
CA THR A 70 12.33 4.79 -10.75
C THR A 70 13.21 3.54 -10.84
N ASN A 71 13.75 3.05 -9.70
CA ASN A 71 14.56 1.84 -9.59
C ASN A 71 14.03 0.89 -8.50
N ALA A 72 12.71 0.72 -8.42
CA ALA A 72 12.05 0.04 -7.29
C ALA A 72 12.29 -1.50 -7.18
N GLY A 73 12.86 -2.15 -8.20
CA GLY A 73 13.05 -3.61 -8.21
C GLY A 73 14.36 -4.10 -7.60
N ASN A 74 15.34 -3.22 -7.48
CA ASN A 74 16.74 -3.52 -7.18
C ASN A 74 17.48 -2.32 -6.57
N GLY A 75 16.74 -1.26 -6.22
CA GLY A 75 17.24 -0.08 -5.52
C GLY A 75 17.14 -0.22 -4.00
N GLU A 76 17.72 0.77 -3.31
CA GLU A 76 17.67 0.89 -1.85
C GLU A 76 16.23 1.08 -1.35
N THR A 77 15.93 0.50 -0.19
CA THR A 77 14.65 0.65 0.51
C THR A 77 14.83 1.39 1.82
N ILE A 78 13.75 2.02 2.27
CA ILE A 78 13.66 2.66 3.58
C ILE A 78 12.44 2.11 4.31
N ASN A 79 12.50 2.11 5.63
CA ASN A 79 11.41 1.73 6.51
C ASN A 79 10.63 2.98 6.92
N LEU A 80 9.31 2.93 6.75
CA LEU A 80 8.39 3.89 7.34
C LEU A 80 7.78 3.25 8.58
N ASP A 81 7.86 3.95 9.70
CA ASP A 81 7.15 3.55 10.92
C ASP A 81 5.72 4.08 10.86
N LEU A 82 4.77 3.15 10.98
CA LEU A 82 3.35 3.42 10.99
C LEU A 82 2.84 3.27 12.42
N ILE A 83 1.91 4.16 12.79
CA ILE A 83 1.13 4.07 14.01
C ILE A 83 -0.36 4.00 13.68
N ARG A 84 -1.10 3.26 14.50
CA ARG A 84 -2.55 3.08 14.37
C ARG A 84 -3.23 3.19 15.72
N VAL A 85 -4.29 4.00 15.79
CA VAL A 85 -5.35 3.86 16.80
C VAL A 85 -6.51 3.08 16.20
N LYS A 86 -6.97 2.05 16.91
CA LYS A 86 -8.02 1.16 16.42
C LYS A 86 -9.39 1.81 16.54
N ALA A 87 -10.28 1.45 15.61
CA ALA A 87 -11.71 1.71 15.72
C ALA A 87 -12.23 1.24 17.09
N THR A 88 -13.16 2.01 17.67
CA THR A 88 -13.80 1.69 18.94
C THR A 88 -15.16 1.02 18.78
N LYS A 89 -15.69 0.98 17.55
CA LYS A 89 -16.95 0.33 17.18
C LYS A 89 -16.72 -0.69 16.09
N GLU A 90 -17.49 -1.77 16.19
CA GLU A 90 -17.52 -2.83 15.19
C GLU A 90 -18.85 -2.83 14.41
N PRO A 91 -18.84 -3.27 13.13
CA PRO A 91 -17.66 -3.66 12.37
C PRO A 91 -16.79 -2.45 11.97
N SER A 92 -15.48 -2.60 12.00
CA SER A 92 -14.57 -1.60 11.40
C SER A 92 -14.90 -1.39 9.92
N MET A 93 -15.01 -0.13 9.51
CA MET A 93 -15.29 0.30 8.14
C MET A 93 -14.01 0.54 7.31
N GLY A 94 -12.84 0.31 7.88
CA GLY A 94 -11.53 0.47 7.23
C GLY A 94 -10.63 1.45 7.96
N SER A 95 -9.71 2.08 7.21
CA SER A 95 -8.70 2.98 7.77
C SER A 95 -8.76 4.37 7.16
N VAL A 96 -8.60 5.39 7.99
CA VAL A 96 -8.35 6.77 7.57
C VAL A 96 -6.86 7.05 7.71
N LEU A 97 -6.23 7.48 6.62
CA LEU A 97 -4.85 7.94 6.65
C LEU A 97 -4.82 9.42 7.07
N PHE A 98 -4.10 9.71 8.14
CA PHE A 98 -3.95 11.05 8.69
C PHE A 98 -2.55 11.61 8.41
N ASN A 99 -2.49 12.86 7.96
CA ASN A 99 -1.27 13.64 7.81
C ASN A 99 -1.53 15.04 8.41
N PRO A 100 -0.77 15.48 9.44
CA PRO A 100 -0.97 16.78 10.08
C PRO A 100 -0.60 17.98 9.19
N GLY A 101 0.14 17.77 8.09
CA GLY A 101 0.64 18.84 7.21
C GLY A 101 2.03 19.36 7.62
N GLY A 102 2.32 20.65 7.37
CA GLY A 102 3.57 21.32 7.80
C GLY A 102 4.75 21.30 6.81
N PRO A 103 4.95 20.21 6.05
CA PRO A 103 6.22 19.46 6.06
C PRO A 103 7.01 19.38 7.39
N GLY A 104 7.63 18.22 7.63
CA GLY A 104 8.53 17.99 8.77
C GLY A 104 7.84 17.78 10.12
N VAL A 105 6.51 17.93 10.19
CA VAL A 105 5.73 17.58 11.39
C VAL A 105 5.52 16.06 11.42
N SER A 106 5.85 15.43 12.56
CA SER A 106 5.64 14.00 12.75
C SER A 106 4.15 13.65 12.74
N GLY A 107 3.76 12.78 11.82
CA GLY A 107 2.42 12.18 11.80
C GLY A 107 2.24 11.21 12.97
N VAL A 108 3.31 10.52 13.37
CA VAL A 108 3.30 9.58 14.49
C VAL A 108 3.01 10.31 15.81
N GLU A 109 3.79 11.33 16.15
CA GLU A 109 3.59 12.13 17.38
C GLU A 109 2.24 12.87 17.38
N SER A 110 1.81 13.33 16.21
CA SER A 110 0.51 13.98 16.05
C SER A 110 -0.63 13.01 16.33
N LEU A 111 -0.54 11.75 15.86
CA LEU A 111 -1.58 10.76 16.13
C LEU A 111 -1.58 10.30 17.59
N LEU A 112 -0.42 10.22 18.26
CA LEU A 112 -0.37 9.99 19.71
C LEU A 112 -1.10 11.09 20.50
N SER A 113 -1.08 12.32 19.98
CA SER A 113 -1.68 13.47 20.65
C SER A 113 -3.16 13.64 20.32
N LEU A 114 -3.59 13.32 19.09
CA LEU A 114 -4.92 13.63 18.58
C LEU A 114 -5.80 12.40 18.32
N GLY A 115 -5.23 11.20 18.23
CA GLY A 115 -5.92 9.99 17.76
C GLY A 115 -7.20 9.67 18.55
N GLU A 116 -7.14 9.73 19.87
CA GLU A 116 -8.32 9.48 20.73
C GLU A 116 -9.42 10.53 20.55
N ILE A 117 -9.05 11.79 20.24
CA ILE A 117 -10.01 12.87 19.96
C ILE A 117 -10.63 12.67 18.57
N MET A 118 -9.86 12.16 17.60
CA MET A 118 -10.32 11.92 16.23
C MET A 118 -11.28 10.73 16.12
N LEU A 119 -11.12 9.70 16.95
CA LEU A 119 -12.01 8.53 16.94
C LEU A 119 -13.50 8.88 16.97
N PRO A 120 -14.04 9.66 17.94
CA PRO A 120 -15.44 10.03 17.95
C PRO A 120 -15.83 10.97 16.79
N ILE A 121 -14.91 11.83 16.32
CA ILE A 121 -15.15 12.72 15.17
C ILE A 121 -15.41 11.90 13.90
N LEU A 122 -14.69 10.80 13.72
CA LEU A 122 -14.86 9.86 12.62
C LEU A 122 -15.95 8.80 12.89
N GLY A 123 -16.75 8.97 13.95
CA GLY A 123 -17.84 8.08 14.32
C GLY A 123 -17.43 6.78 15.03
N GLY A 124 -16.14 6.56 15.24
CA GLY A 124 -15.55 5.43 15.97
C GLY A 124 -15.42 4.13 15.17
N GLN A 125 -15.79 4.12 13.90
CA GLN A 125 -15.79 2.91 13.05
C GLN A 125 -14.55 2.77 12.16
N TYR A 126 -13.61 3.72 12.20
CA TYR A 126 -12.39 3.67 11.39
C TYR A 126 -11.17 3.54 12.28
N ASP A 127 -10.23 2.69 11.87
CA ASP A 127 -8.86 2.80 12.32
C ASP A 127 -8.28 4.11 11.80
N ILE A 128 -7.42 4.77 12.56
CA ILE A 128 -6.70 5.96 12.10
C ILE A 128 -5.23 5.61 12.06
N VAL A 129 -4.61 5.82 10.90
CA VAL A 129 -3.21 5.46 10.64
C VAL A 129 -2.42 6.71 10.28
N ALA A 130 -1.21 6.83 10.79
CA ALA A 130 -0.26 7.89 10.43
C ALA A 130 1.16 7.34 10.33
N PHE A 131 2.03 8.08 9.65
CA PHE A 131 3.46 7.81 9.54
C PHE A 131 4.22 9.12 9.33
N ASP A 132 5.53 9.10 9.52
CA ASP A 132 6.38 10.26 9.27
C ASP A 132 6.83 10.28 7.81
N THR A 133 6.51 11.36 7.10
CA THR A 133 6.83 11.50 5.69
C THR A 133 8.34 11.69 5.50
N ARG A 134 8.89 11.00 4.49
CA ARG A 134 10.27 11.18 3.98
C ARG A 134 10.58 12.60 3.53
#